data_AF-A0A7C6GME2-F1
#
_entry.id   AF-A0A7C6GME2-F1
#
_cell.length_a   1.000
_cell.length_b   1.000
_cell.length_c   1.000
_cell.angle_alpha   90.00
_cell.angle_beta   90.00
_cell.angle_gamma   90.00
#
_symmetry.space_group_name_H-M   'P 1'
#
loop_
_entity.id
_entity.type
_entity.pdbx_description
1 polymer ?
#
loop_
_entity_poly.entity_id
_entity_poly.type
_entity_poly.pdbx_seq_one_letter_code
_entity_poly.pdbx_strand_id
1 'polypeptide(L)' 'MNLWVCIFCGKKVQFDPPNCYLYDEGAVCVECHRQQAKKEEKVPLPR' A
#
# COMPACT_ATOMS: atom_id res chain seq x y z
N MET A 1 15.18 -12.22 -5.50
CA MET A 1 13.72 -12.38 -5.58
C MET A 1 13.12 -11.30 -4.69
N ASN A 2 12.74 -10.15 -5.25
CA ASN A 2 12.28 -8.97 -4.46
C ASN A 2 10.80 -9.12 -4.12
N LEU A 3 10.52 -10.15 -3.32
CA LEU A 3 9.18 -10.49 -2.86
C LEU A 3 8.95 -9.82 -1.51
N TRP A 4 8.00 -8.90 -1.48
CA TRP A 4 7.57 -8.18 -0.29
C TRP A 4 6.19 -8.68 0.15
N VAL A 5 5.76 -8.31 1.34
CA VAL A 5 4.45 -8.66 1.88
C VAL A 5 3.70 -7.38 2.22
N CYS A 6 2.47 -7.27 1.75
CA CYS A 6 1.60 -6.14 2.08
C CYS A 6 1.36 -6.10 3.58
N ILE A 7 1.73 -5.01 4.25
CA ILE A 7 1.57 -4.85 5.70
C ILE A 7 0.09 -4.87 6.15
N PHE A 8 -0.85 -4.56 5.26
CA PHE A 8 -2.28 -4.52 5.58
C PHE A 8 -3.00 -5.86 5.39
N CYS A 9 -2.67 -6.61 4.35
CA CYS A 9 -3.42 -7.82 3.97
C CYS A 9 -2.58 -9.09 3.87
N GLY A 10 -1.27 -9.02 4.09
CA GLY A 10 -0.39 -10.18 4.02
C GLY A 10 -0.17 -10.76 2.62
N LYS A 11 -0.72 -10.13 1.56
CA LYS A 11 -0.49 -10.58 0.18
C LYS A 11 0.98 -10.39 -0.21
N LYS A 12 1.54 -11.39 -0.86
CA LYS A 12 2.84 -11.30 -1.53
C LYS A 12 2.75 -10.30 -2.67
N VAL A 13 3.65 -9.33 -2.67
CA VAL A 13 3.78 -8.30 -3.68
C VAL A 13 5.21 -8.30 -4.21
N GLN A 14 5.38 -7.77 -5.41
CA GLN A 14 6.65 -7.72 -6.11
C GLN A 14 6.93 -6.28 -6.49
N PHE A 15 8.18 -5.88 -6.27
CA PHE A 15 8.67 -4.60 -6.72
C PHE A 15 9.01 -4.59 -8.22
N ASP A 16 9.21 -5.77 -8.82
CA ASP A 16 9.56 -5.92 -10.23
C ASP A 16 8.78 -7.10 -10.85
N PRO A 17 7.78 -6.83 -11.70
CA PRO A 17 7.24 -5.51 -12.04
C PRO A 17 6.51 -4.86 -10.85
N PRO A 18 6.55 -3.52 -10.69
CA PRO A 18 6.05 -2.85 -9.49
C PRO A 18 4.53 -2.98 -9.35
N ASN A 19 4.09 -3.84 -8.43
CA ASN A 19 2.67 -4.05 -8.10
C ASN A 19 2.33 -3.66 -6.65
N CYS A 20 3.22 -2.91 -6.00
CA CYS A 20 3.06 -2.37 -4.65
C CYS A 20 3.69 -0.99 -4.51
N TYR A 21 3.19 -0.23 -3.55
CA TYR A 21 3.76 1.01 -3.06
C TYR A 21 4.68 0.71 -1.88
N LEU A 22 5.85 1.35 -1.82
CA LEU A 22 6.77 1.25 -0.69
C LEU A 22 6.61 2.47 0.20
N TYR A 23 6.48 2.22 1.50
CA TYR A 23 6.46 3.21 2.58
C TYR A 23 7.61 2.93 3.54
N ASP A 24 7.92 3.89 4.41
CA ASP A 24 8.92 3.71 5.47
C ASP A 24 8.60 2.50 6.37
N GLU A 25 7.31 2.21 6.56
CA GLU A 25 6.82 1.10 7.38
C GLU A 25 6.78 -0.25 6.64
N GLY A 26 6.93 -0.27 5.31
CA GLY A 26 6.92 -1.49 4.49
C GLY A 26 6.19 -1.37 3.16
N ALA A 27 5.94 -2.52 2.52
CA ALA A 27 5.24 -2.57 1.23
C ALA A 27 3.73 -2.66 1.39
N VAL A 28 2.98 -2.03 0.47
CA VAL A 28 1.51 -2.00 0.44
C VAL A 28 1.03 -2.35 -0.97
N CYS A 29 0.13 -3.33 -1.09
CA CYS A 29 -0.44 -3.68 -2.39
C CYS A 29 -1.34 -2.57 -2.93
N VAL A 30 -1.49 -2.48 -4.26
CA VAL A 30 -2.32 -1.45 -4.93
C VAL A 30 -3.76 -1.44 -4.42
N GLU A 31 -4.31 -2.60 -4.07
CA GLU A 31 -5.69 -2.70 -3.56
C GLU A 31 -5.82 -2.00 -2.20
N CYS A 32 -4.93 -2.29 -1.25
CA CYS A 32 -4.93 -1.67 0.07
C CYS A 32 -4.62 -0.18 -0.01
N HIS A 33 -3.69 0.21 -0.89
CA HIS A 33 -3.39 1.61 -1.16
C HIS A 33 -4.64 2.37 -1.63
N ARG A 34 -5.37 1.83 -2.62
CA ARG A 34 -6.61 2.44 -3.11
C ARG A 34 -7.71 2.51 -2.06
N GLN A 35 -7.80 1.52 -1.18
CA GLN A 35 -8.77 1.54 -0.08
C GLN A 35 -8.43 2.62 0.96
N GLN A 36 -7.15 2.82 1.26
CA GLN A 36 -6.70 3.91 2.15
C GLN A 36 -6.91 5.28 1.52
N ALA A 37 -6.52 5.49 0.26
CA ALA A 37 -6.73 6.76 -0.43
C ALA A 37 -8.21 7.20 -0.43
N LYS A 38 -9.15 6.25 -0.59
CA LYS A 38 -10.60 6.52 -0.48
C LYS A 38 -11.07 6.79 0.95
N LYS A 39 -10.36 6.31 1.97
CA LYS A 39 -10.65 6.63 3.38
C LYS A 39 -10.10 8.00 3.75
N GLU A 40 -8.89 8.34 3.31
CA GLU A 40 -8.27 9.64 3.58
C GLU A 40 -9.01 10.79 2.89
N GLU A 41 -9.58 10.59 1.70
CA GLU A 41 -10.46 11.60 1.06
C GLU A 41 -11.68 11.96 1.92
N LYS A 42 -12.11 11.06 2.83
CA LYS A 42 -13.22 11.30 3.77
C LYS A 42 -12.79 11.90 5.10
N VAL A 43 -11.49 11.98 5.38
CA VAL A 43 -10.97 12.66 6.56
C VAL A 43 -10.58 14.06 6.10
N PRO A 44 -11.32 15.12 6.48
CA PRO A 44 -10.91 16.46 6.11
C PRO A 44 -9.49 16.70 6.63
N LEU A 45 -8.58 17.04 5.72
CA LEU A 45 -7.21 17.45 6.06
C LEU A 45 -7.30 18.49 7.18
N PRO A 46 -6.70 18.25 8.36
CA PRO A 46 -6.68 19.25 9.41
C PRO A 46 -5.96 20.48 8.86
N ARG A 47 -6.71 21.57 8.76
CA ARG A 47 -6.18 22.92 8.49
C ARG A 47 -5.47 23.45 9.73
#